data_AF-A0A1S9AWQ3-F1
#
_entry.id   AF-A0A1S9AWQ3-F1
#
_cell.length_a   1.000
_cell.length_b   1.000
_cell.length_c   1.000
_cell.angle_alpha   90.00
_cell.angle_beta   90.00
_cell.angle_gamma   90.00
#
_symmetry.space_group_name_H-M   'P 1'
#
loop_
_entity.id
_entity.type
_entity.pdbx_description
1 polymer ?
#
loop_
_entity_poly.entity_id
_entity_poly.type
_entity_poly.pdbx_seq_one_letter_code
_entity_poly.pdbx_strand_id
1 'polypeptide(L)'
;MPTPYADQLHAVKQQYPFTRWRKYWQQPDEQEDCNRIEQAYDQLIDRLIELGPEAPAAQKIECFEQAIAITNDHADVIETGEREDLCELTNAVTQACGLNFADYGDGEGLASEWREW
;
A
#
# COMPACT_ATOMS: atom_id res chain seq x y z
N MET A 1 -6.13 6.01 -23.16
CA MET A 1 -7.22 6.37 -22.22
C MET A 1 -6.95 5.55 -20.97
N PRO A 2 -6.73 6.14 -19.79
CA PRO A 2 -6.71 5.37 -18.56
C PRO A 2 -8.04 4.61 -18.43
N THR A 3 -7.98 3.36 -18.00
CA THR A 3 -9.18 2.56 -17.73
C THR A 3 -9.74 2.99 -16.36
N PRO A 4 -11.06 2.83 -16.12
CA PRO A 4 -11.66 3.15 -14.81
C PRO A 4 -10.93 2.50 -13.63
N TYR A 5 -10.34 1.33 -13.85
CA TYR A 5 -9.50 0.61 -12.90
C TYR A 5 -8.18 1.36 -12.58
N ALA A 6 -7.46 1.82 -13.61
CA ALA A 6 -6.24 2.60 -13.41
C ALA A 6 -6.53 3.97 -12.76
N ASP A 7 -7.66 4.60 -13.10
CA ASP A 7 -8.09 5.85 -12.47
C ASP A 7 -8.43 5.64 -10.98
N GLN A 8 -9.07 4.53 -10.62
CA GLN A 8 -9.34 4.16 -9.22
C GLN A 8 -8.04 3.96 -8.43
N LEU A 9 -7.08 3.22 -8.98
CA LEU A 9 -5.79 3.00 -8.33
C LEU A 9 -4.99 4.31 -8.20
N HIS A 10 -4.96 5.15 -9.22
CA HIS A 10 -4.32 6.47 -9.13
C HIS A 10 -5.01 7.39 -8.12
N ALA A 11 -6.33 7.30 -7.96
CA ALA A 11 -7.06 8.09 -6.96
C ALA A 11 -6.60 7.76 -5.53
N VAL A 12 -6.12 6.55 -5.27
CA VAL A 12 -5.56 6.17 -3.95
C VAL A 12 -4.32 7.00 -3.61
N LYS A 13 -3.54 7.45 -4.60
CA LYS A 13 -2.37 8.31 -4.36
C LYS A 13 -2.73 9.65 -3.68
N GLN A 14 -3.98 10.09 -3.77
CA GLN A 14 -4.46 11.28 -3.05
C GLN A 14 -4.56 11.08 -1.53
N GLN A 15 -4.54 9.82 -1.07
CA GLN A 15 -4.62 9.43 0.33
C GLN A 15 -3.22 9.19 0.94
N TYR A 16 -2.15 9.38 0.16
CA TYR A 16 -0.79 9.12 0.61
C TYR A 16 -0.43 9.96 1.85
N PRO A 17 -0.05 9.32 2.97
CA PRO A 17 0.31 10.02 4.19
C PRO A 17 1.74 10.59 4.13
N PHE A 18 2.54 10.22 3.12
CA PHE A 18 3.98 10.51 3.04
C PHE A 18 4.31 12.00 2.97
N THR A 19 3.46 12.84 2.38
CA THR A 19 3.65 14.31 2.43
C THR A 19 3.52 14.85 3.86
N ARG A 20 2.65 14.23 4.66
CA ARG A 20 2.49 14.56 6.07
C ARG A 20 3.66 14.03 6.89
N TRP A 21 4.06 12.77 6.69
CA TRP A 21 5.19 12.16 7.41
C TRP A 21 6.48 12.94 7.23
N ARG A 22 6.82 13.35 5.99
CA ARG A 22 8.02 14.18 5.71
C ARG A 22 8.06 15.53 6.45
N LYS A 23 6.95 16.02 7.00
CA LYS A 23 6.95 17.24 7.84
C LYS A 23 7.40 16.93 9.28
N TYR A 24 7.13 15.73 9.75
CA TYR A 24 7.42 15.25 11.10
C TYR A 24 8.79 14.56 11.18
N TRP A 25 9.07 13.71 10.20
CA TRP A 25 10.34 13.01 10.02
C TRP A 25 11.35 13.99 9.41
N GLN A 26 12.21 14.60 10.20
CA GLN A 26 13.12 15.66 9.72
C GLN A 26 14.54 15.19 9.50
N GLN A 27 14.87 13.98 9.94
CA GLN A 27 16.20 13.42 9.77
C GLN A 27 16.39 12.91 8.33
N PRO A 28 17.61 12.99 7.78
CA PRO A 28 17.90 12.51 6.43
C PRO A 28 17.57 11.02 6.24
N ASP A 29 17.86 10.18 7.23
CA ASP A 29 17.54 8.75 7.25
C ASP A 29 16.02 8.51 7.20
N GLU A 30 15.24 9.13 8.10
CA GLU A 30 13.77 9.04 8.07
C GLU A 30 13.18 9.50 6.71
N GLN A 31 13.76 10.54 6.10
CA GLN A 31 13.34 11.00 4.77
C GLN A 31 13.62 9.97 3.68
N GLU A 32 14.78 9.29 3.74
CA GLU A 32 15.10 8.18 2.84
C GLU A 32 14.14 7.00 3.04
N ASP A 33 13.81 6.65 4.29
CA ASP A 33 12.87 5.57 4.60
C ASP A 33 11.45 5.92 4.13
N CYS A 34 10.99 7.15 4.34
CA CYS A 34 9.71 7.62 3.81
C CYS A 34 9.64 7.52 2.28
N ASN A 35 10.73 7.89 1.58
CA ASN A 35 10.80 7.78 0.14
C ASN A 35 10.76 6.32 -0.32
N ARG A 36 11.41 5.39 0.39
CA ARG A 36 11.37 3.96 0.07
C ARG A 36 9.98 3.36 0.26
N ILE A 37 9.30 3.71 1.35
CA ILE A 37 7.92 3.26 1.60
C ILE A 37 6.97 3.84 0.53
N GLU A 38 7.05 5.14 0.22
CA GLU A 38 6.25 5.75 -0.85
C GLU A 38 6.49 5.05 -2.19
N GLN A 39 7.75 4.79 -2.53
CA GLN A 39 8.12 4.12 -3.76
C GLN A 39 7.58 2.67 -3.81
N ALA A 40 7.52 1.97 -2.68
CA ALA A 40 6.94 0.63 -2.61
C ALA A 40 5.44 0.65 -2.95
N TYR A 41 4.70 1.63 -2.45
CA TYR A 41 3.28 1.81 -2.77
C TYR A 41 3.04 2.29 -4.20
N ASP A 42 3.91 3.16 -4.73
CA ASP A 42 3.85 3.53 -6.14
C ASP A 42 4.08 2.34 -7.06
N GLN A 43 5.07 1.49 -6.76
CA GLN A 43 5.32 0.26 -7.50
C GLN A 43 4.15 -0.72 -7.37
N LEU A 44 3.55 -0.86 -6.19
CA LEU A 44 2.34 -1.67 -6.00
C LEU A 44 1.22 -1.21 -6.95
N ILE A 45 0.93 0.09 -6.99
CA ILE A 45 -0.10 0.65 -7.86
C ILE A 45 0.24 0.43 -9.33
N ASP A 46 1.47 0.72 -9.75
CA ASP A 46 1.88 0.54 -11.15
C ASP A 46 1.77 -0.94 -11.57
N ARG A 47 2.22 -1.87 -10.72
CA ARG A 47 2.09 -3.31 -10.97
C ARG A 47 0.63 -3.76 -11.07
N LEU A 48 -0.23 -3.27 -10.18
CA LEU A 48 -1.66 -3.59 -10.21
C LEU A 48 -2.31 -3.07 -11.49
N ILE A 49 -1.91 -1.89 -11.97
CA ILE A 49 -2.34 -1.31 -13.25
C ILE A 49 -1.86 -2.16 -14.43
N GLU A 50 -0.59 -2.58 -14.44
CA GLU A 50 -0.01 -3.45 -15.47
C GLU A 50 -0.73 -4.80 -15.54
N LEU A 51 -1.03 -5.41 -14.39
CA LEU A 51 -1.79 -6.66 -14.28
C LEU A 51 -3.22 -6.51 -14.81
N GLY A 52 -3.84 -5.37 -14.52
CA GLY A 52 -5.21 -5.06 -14.91
C GLY A 52 -6.28 -5.72 -14.04
N PRO A 53 -7.55 -5.37 -14.26
CA PRO A 53 -8.66 -5.77 -13.38
C PRO A 53 -8.93 -7.27 -13.38
N GLU A 54 -8.69 -7.96 -14.51
CA GLU A 54 -8.96 -9.39 -14.68
C GLU A 54 -7.83 -10.31 -14.17
N ALA A 55 -6.75 -9.74 -13.64
CA ALA A 55 -5.66 -10.54 -13.09
C ALA A 55 -6.13 -11.37 -11.88
N PRO A 56 -5.58 -12.58 -11.70
CA PRO A 56 -5.90 -13.44 -10.57
C PRO A 56 -5.62 -12.76 -9.23
N ALA A 57 -6.46 -13.02 -8.23
CA ALA A 57 -6.27 -12.48 -6.88
C ALA A 57 -4.88 -12.79 -6.32
N ALA A 58 -4.36 -14.01 -6.55
CA ALA A 58 -3.02 -14.41 -6.14
C ALA A 58 -1.92 -13.45 -6.65
N GLN A 59 -1.96 -13.07 -7.94
CA GLN A 59 -0.95 -12.15 -8.51
C GLN A 59 -1.07 -10.74 -7.93
N LYS A 60 -2.30 -10.31 -7.62
CA LYS A 60 -2.51 -9.02 -6.94
C LYS A 60 -1.95 -9.08 -5.52
N ILE A 61 -2.21 -10.15 -4.77
CA ILE A 61 -1.67 -10.37 -3.41
C ILE A 61 -0.14 -10.38 -3.41
N GLU A 62 0.49 -11.07 -4.36
CA GLU A 62 1.96 -11.07 -4.49
C GLU A 62 2.54 -9.65 -4.63
N CYS A 63 1.79 -8.71 -5.23
CA CYS A 63 2.22 -7.31 -5.28
C CYS A 63 2.13 -6.63 -3.90
N PHE A 64 1.09 -6.93 -3.12
CA PHE A 64 0.94 -6.42 -1.74
C PHE A 64 2.04 -6.96 -0.83
N GLU A 65 2.30 -8.27 -0.87
CA GLU A 65 3.36 -8.91 -0.09
C GLU A 65 4.72 -8.24 -0.34
N GLN A 66 5.05 -7.95 -1.61
CA GLN A 66 6.29 -7.24 -1.96
C GLN A 66 6.36 -5.82 -1.36
N ALA A 67 5.27 -5.05 -1.44
CA ALA A 67 5.24 -3.70 -0.88
C ALA A 67 5.32 -3.70 0.65
N ILE A 68 4.65 -4.67 1.28
CA ILE A 68 4.64 -4.84 2.74
C ILE A 68 6.00 -5.32 3.24
N ALA A 69 6.66 -6.23 2.53
CA ALA A 69 8.03 -6.66 2.87
C ALA A 69 9.02 -5.50 2.87
N ILE A 70 8.94 -4.60 1.87
CA ILE A 70 9.76 -3.38 1.85
C ILE A 70 9.41 -2.47 3.04
N THR A 71 8.13 -2.31 3.34
CA THR A 71 7.69 -1.46 4.46
C THR A 71 8.13 -2.03 5.81
N ASN A 72 8.13 -3.36 5.97
CA ASN A 72 8.58 -4.05 7.18
C ASN A 72 10.09 -3.93 7.41
N ASP A 73 10.90 -3.76 6.37
CA ASP A 73 12.34 -3.48 6.49
C ASP A 73 12.62 -2.11 7.17
N HIS A 74 11.61 -1.23 7.18
CA HIS A 74 11.63 0.09 7.81
C HIS A 74 10.75 0.16 9.07
N ALA A 75 10.44 -0.97 9.69
CA ALA A 75 9.52 -1.03 10.83
C ALA A 75 9.99 -0.25 12.07
N ASP A 76 11.29 0.03 12.19
CA ASP A 76 11.90 0.80 13.27
C ASP A 76 11.55 2.30 13.24
N VAL A 77 11.20 2.85 12.07
CA VAL A 77 10.71 4.25 11.94
C VAL A 77 9.19 4.34 11.97
N ILE A 78 8.47 3.22 11.85
CA ILE A 78 7.00 3.18 11.80
C ILE A 78 6.42 3.11 13.22
N GLU A 79 5.87 4.23 13.71
CA GLU A 79 5.13 4.26 14.98
C GLU A 79 3.66 3.84 14.78
N THR A 80 2.87 3.95 15.86
CA THR A 80 1.46 3.53 15.83
C THR A 80 0.65 4.29 14.79
N GLY A 81 0.83 5.60 14.66
CA GLY A 81 0.07 6.44 13.72
C GLY A 81 0.40 6.12 12.26
N GLU A 82 1.69 5.92 11.95
CA GLU A 82 2.13 5.55 10.61
C GLU A 82 1.64 4.15 10.23
N ARG A 83 1.62 3.22 11.19
CA ARG A 83 1.04 1.89 10.96
C ARG A 83 -0.46 1.96 10.65
N GLU A 84 -1.21 2.81 11.34
CA GLU A 84 -2.64 3.01 11.05
C GLU A 84 -2.86 3.60 9.65
N ASP A 85 -2.11 4.65 9.29
CA ASP A 85 -2.17 5.25 7.94
C ASP A 85 -1.89 4.22 6.84
N LEU A 86 -0.87 3.38 7.07
CA LEU A 86 -0.47 2.34 6.15
C LEU A 86 -1.53 1.25 6.01
N CYS A 87 -2.17 0.83 7.11
CA CYS A 87 -3.30 -0.09 7.06
C CYS A 87 -4.46 0.50 6.26
N GLU A 88 -4.82 1.76 6.48
CA GLU A 88 -5.85 2.46 5.70
C GLU A 88 -5.48 2.52 4.22
N LEU A 89 -4.22 2.81 3.90
CA LEU A 89 -3.73 2.86 2.52
C LEU A 89 -3.80 1.50 1.84
N THR A 90 -3.34 0.43 2.50
CA THR A 90 -3.40 -0.95 1.99
C THR A 90 -4.85 -1.37 1.73
N ASN A 91 -5.78 -1.02 2.61
CA ASN A 91 -7.20 -1.26 2.42
C ASN A 91 -7.78 -0.47 1.23
N ALA A 92 -7.41 0.81 1.07
CA ALA A 92 -7.83 1.60 -0.07
C ALA A 92 -7.34 1.00 -1.40
N VAL A 93 -6.09 0.54 -1.48
CA VAL A 93 -5.56 -0.15 -2.67
C VAL A 93 -6.28 -1.49 -2.90
N THR A 94 -6.55 -2.27 -1.85
CA THR A 94 -7.31 -3.54 -1.90
C THR A 94 -8.69 -3.33 -2.54
N GLN A 95 -9.41 -2.29 -2.10
CA GLN A 95 -10.71 -1.95 -2.67
C GLN A 95 -10.59 -1.51 -4.13
N ALA A 96 -9.61 -0.66 -4.44
CA ALA A 96 -9.41 -0.11 -5.78
C ALA A 96 -9.01 -1.19 -6.81
N CYS A 97 -8.27 -2.23 -6.39
CA CYS A 97 -7.89 -3.34 -7.27
C CYS A 97 -8.98 -4.43 -7.40
N GLY A 98 -10.12 -4.24 -6.72
CA GLY A 98 -11.29 -5.12 -6.80
C GLY A 98 -11.17 -6.42 -6.01
N LEU A 99 -10.25 -6.47 -5.03
CA LEU A 99 -10.20 -7.58 -4.07
C LEU A 99 -11.30 -7.42 -3.02
N ASN A 100 -11.87 -8.54 -2.59
CA ASN A 100 -12.96 -8.55 -1.64
C ASN A 100 -12.41 -8.70 -0.21
N PHE A 101 -12.73 -7.73 0.66
CA PHE A 101 -12.26 -7.71 2.05
C PHE A 101 -12.67 -8.95 2.83
N ALA A 102 -13.85 -9.49 2.55
CA ALA A 102 -14.39 -10.69 3.20
C ALA A 102 -13.48 -11.92 3.06
N ASP A 103 -12.58 -11.92 2.07
CA ASP A 103 -11.69 -13.04 1.80
C ASP A 103 -10.39 -13.00 2.64
N TYR A 104 -10.17 -11.95 3.44
CA TYR A 104 -8.91 -11.70 4.16
C TYR A 104 -9.14 -11.21 5.60
N GLY A 105 -8.31 -11.66 6.55
CA GLY A 105 -8.32 -11.16 7.93
C GLY A 105 -9.67 -11.25 8.64
N ASP A 106 -10.40 -12.37 8.47
CA ASP A 106 -11.79 -12.54 8.97
C ASP A 106 -12.77 -11.45 8.48
N GLY A 107 -12.49 -10.83 7.33
CA GLY A 107 -13.27 -9.75 6.74
C GLY A 107 -12.77 -8.35 7.02
N GLU A 108 -11.65 -8.20 7.72
CA GLU A 108 -11.00 -6.91 7.97
C GLU A 108 -10.11 -6.42 6.81
N GLY A 109 -9.82 -7.29 5.83
CA GLY A 109 -9.07 -6.96 4.62
C GLY A 109 -7.58 -7.35 4.68
N LEU A 110 -6.86 -7.11 3.58
CA LEU A 110 -5.45 -7.47 3.43
C LEU A 110 -4.53 -6.76 4.44
N ALA A 111 -4.93 -5.60 4.96
CA ALA A 111 -4.15 -4.90 5.98
C ALA A 111 -4.06 -5.69 7.31
N SER A 112 -5.04 -6.54 7.63
CA SER A 112 -4.99 -7.38 8.84
C SER A 112 -3.98 -8.52 8.72
N GLU A 113 -3.68 -8.96 7.51
CA GLU A 113 -2.71 -10.01 7.22
C GLU A 113 -1.26 -9.50 7.26
N TRP A 114 -1.07 -8.17 7.33
CA TRP A 114 0.26 -7.52 7.32
C TRP A 114 1.24 -8.15 8.31
N ARG A 115 0.78 -8.46 9.53
CA ARG A 115 1.65 -9.02 10.58
C ARG A 115 2.18 -10.43 10.27
N GLU A 116 1.53 -11.15 9.35
CA GLU A 116 1.92 -12.49 8.96
C GLU A 116 2.86 -12.52 7.74
N TRP A 117 3.13 -11.36 7.13
CA TRP A 117 3.99 -11.20 5.94
C TRP A 117 5.33 -10.51 6.25
#